data_AF-A0AAE7BI76-F1
#
_entry.id   AF-A0AAE7BI76-F1
#
_cell.length_a   1.000
_cell.length_b   1.000
_cell.length_c   1.000
_cell.angle_alpha   90.00
_cell.angle_beta   90.00
_cell.angle_gamma   90.00
#
_symmetry.space_group_name_H-M   'P 1'
#
loop_
_entity.id
_entity.type
_entity.pdbx_description
1 polymer ?
#
loop_
_entity_poly.entity_id
_entity_poly.type
_entity_poly.pdbx_seq_one_letter_code
_entity_poly.pdbx_strand_id
1 'polypeptide(L)'
;MEINSNNLINTDILQTKKLDNVKPEDIKDTEELRKVSNDFESFFLNQIMDISLRSTNIAGEGAGSDIIKSMYIQSIADSSSGSLGISDMLFDFLSKNNK
;
A
#
# COMPACT_ATOMS: atom_id res chain seq x y z
N MET A 1 0.56 31.70 7.93
CA MET A 1 0.67 30.38 8.57
C MET A 1 1.37 29.49 7.59
N GLU A 2 2.67 29.25 7.80
CA GLU A 2 3.39 28.24 7.01
C GLU A 2 2.98 26.87 7.55
N ILE A 3 2.32 26.07 6.71
CA ILE A 3 2.03 24.69 7.05
C ILE A 3 3.36 23.94 6.99
N ASN A 4 3.85 23.49 8.15
CA ASN A 4 5.03 22.64 8.26
C ASN A 4 4.70 21.26 7.66
N SER A 5 5.07 21.06 6.39
CA SER A 5 4.82 19.85 5.63
C SER A 5 5.57 18.61 6.14
N ASN A 6 6.51 18.75 7.09
CA ASN A 6 7.39 17.67 7.53
C ASN A 6 6.70 16.62 8.41
N ASN A 7 5.45 16.84 8.84
CA ASN A 7 4.67 15.92 9.68
C ASN A 7 3.45 15.30 8.97
N LEU A 8 3.31 15.48 7.66
CA LEU A 8 2.14 14.97 6.92
C LEU A 8 2.25 13.48 6.56
N ILE A 9 3.45 12.90 6.65
CA ILE A 9 3.69 11.48 6.36
C ILE A 9 3.94 10.76 7.68
N ASN A 10 2.93 10.06 8.19
CA ASN A 10 3.09 9.18 9.35
C ASN A 10 3.78 7.88 8.90
N THR A 11 5.09 7.84 9.10
CA THR A 11 5.96 6.72 8.71
C THR A 11 5.66 5.42 9.47
N ASP A 12 5.05 5.50 10.66
CA ASP A 12 4.64 4.33 11.43
C ASP A 12 3.34 3.71 10.88
N ILE A 13 2.41 4.52 10.36
CA ILE A 13 1.22 4.03 9.64
C ILE A 13 1.63 3.32 8.35
N LEU A 14 2.57 3.91 7.59
CA LEU A 14 3.03 3.35 6.32
C LEU A 14 4.13 2.29 6.47
N GLN A 15 4.53 1.95 7.71
CA GLN A 15 5.58 0.97 8.04
C GLN A 15 6.85 1.12 7.19
N THR A 16 7.24 2.35 6.85
CA THR A 16 8.29 2.61 5.85
C THR A 16 9.66 2.05 6.24
N LYS A 17 9.89 1.82 7.54
CA LYS A 17 11.10 1.17 8.09
C LYS A 17 11.35 -0.24 7.56
N LYS A 18 10.33 -0.93 7.05
CA LYS A 18 10.49 -2.24 6.38
C LYS A 18 11.14 -2.14 5.01
N LEU A 19 11.17 -0.94 4.41
CA LEU A 19 11.74 -0.67 3.10
C LEU A 19 13.23 -0.34 3.17
N ASP A 20 13.75 0.01 4.36
CA ASP A 20 15.15 0.45 4.56
C ASP A 20 16.20 -0.60 4.13
N ASN A 21 15.82 -1.89 4.11
CA ASN A 21 16.70 -3.00 3.72
C ASN A 21 16.47 -3.49 2.29
N VAL A 22 15.60 -2.84 1.52
CA VAL A 22 15.32 -3.24 0.13
C VAL A 22 16.29 -2.50 -0.78
N LYS A 23 17.30 -3.22 -1.29
CA LYS A 23 18.20 -2.68 -2.32
C LYS A 23 17.60 -2.90 -3.71
N PRO A 24 17.42 -1.84 -4.51
CA PRO A 24 16.93 -1.98 -5.89
C PRO A 24 17.82 -2.90 -6.75
N GLU A 25 19.12 -2.88 -6.46
CA GLU A 25 20.20 -3.64 -7.11
C GLU A 25 20.00 -5.16 -7.10
N ASP A 26 19.28 -5.67 -6.09
CA ASP A 26 19.01 -7.09 -5.89
C ASP A 26 17.82 -7.56 -6.74
N ILE A 27 17.00 -6.64 -7.25
CA ILE A 27 15.83 -6.93 -8.09
C ILE A 27 16.27 -6.96 -9.55
N LYS A 28 16.85 -8.09 -9.98
CA LYS A 28 17.34 -8.27 -11.36
C LYS A 28 16.26 -8.74 -12.34
N ASP A 29 15.15 -9.25 -11.81
CA ASP A 29 14.06 -9.79 -12.60
C ASP A 29 12.92 -8.77 -12.73
N THR A 30 12.62 -8.39 -13.98
CA THR A 30 11.53 -7.48 -14.34
C THR A 30 10.16 -8.01 -13.86
N GLU A 31 9.97 -9.33 -13.86
CA GLU A 31 8.72 -9.96 -13.40
C GLU A 31 8.60 -9.87 -11.87
N GLU A 32 9.71 -10.05 -11.15
CA GLU A 32 9.75 -9.87 -9.71
C GLU A 32 9.52 -8.41 -9.31
N LEU A 33 10.12 -7.46 -10.06
CA LEU A 33 9.88 -6.03 -9.86
C LEU A 33 8.42 -5.65 -10.09
N ARG A 34 7.79 -6.21 -11.12
CA ARG A 34 6.36 -6.01 -11.39
C ARG A 34 5.52 -6.58 -10.25
N LYS A 35 5.83 -7.78 -9.78
CA LYS A 35 5.13 -8.42 -8.66
C LYS A 35 5.23 -7.56 -7.39
N VAL A 36 6.43 -7.11 -7.03
CA VAL A 36 6.64 -6.25 -5.85
C VAL A 36 5.87 -4.94 -5.98
N SER A 37 5.83 -4.35 -7.19
CA SER A 37 5.10 -3.11 -7.43
C SER A 37 3.58 -3.28 -7.29
N ASN A 38 3.05 -4.41 -7.73
CA ASN A 38 1.64 -4.78 -7.55
C ASN A 38 1.34 -5.05 -6.06
N ASP A 39 2.16 -5.85 -5.37
CA ASP A 39 2.02 -6.16 -3.95
C ASP A 39 2.03 -4.86 -3.10
N PHE A 40 2.86 -3.88 -3.47
CA PHE A 40 2.88 -2.56 -2.86
C PHE A 40 1.57 -1.79 -3.08
N GLU A 41 1.02 -1.79 -4.29
CA GLU A 41 -0.26 -1.12 -4.58
C GLU A 41 -1.41 -1.73 -3.77
N SER A 42 -1.48 -3.06 -3.65
CA SER A 42 -2.45 -3.71 -2.76
C SER A 42 -2.28 -3.26 -1.30
N PHE A 43 -1.06 -3.33 -0.76
CA PHE A 43 -0.79 -2.90 0.61
C PHE A 43 -1.19 -1.43 0.86
N PHE A 44 -0.82 -0.56 -0.06
CA PHE A 44 -1.14 0.87 0.02
C PHE A 44 -2.66 1.10 0.00
N LEU A 45 -3.39 0.41 -0.88
CA LEU A 45 -4.84 0.50 -0.95
C LEU A 45 -5.52 -0.03 0.30
N ASN A 46 -5.04 -1.15 0.84
CA ASN A 46 -5.52 -1.67 2.11
C ASN A 46 -5.41 -0.61 3.20
N GLN A 47 -4.24 0.03 3.33
CA GLN A 47 -4.01 1.02 4.37
C GLN A 47 -4.89 2.27 4.21
N ILE A 48 -5.09 2.75 2.98
CA ILE A 48 -5.98 3.89 2.70
C ILE A 48 -7.44 3.54 3.01
N MET A 49 -7.90 2.36 2.62
CA MET A 49 -9.26 1.90 2.87
C MET A 49 -9.52 1.64 4.36
N ASP A 50 -8.57 1.05 5.08
CA ASP A 50 -8.65 0.85 6.53
C ASP A 50 -8.85 2.17 7.27
N ILE A 51 -8.12 3.23 6.87
CA ILE A 51 -8.28 4.57 7.43
C ILE A 51 -9.63 5.16 7.04
N SER A 52 -9.98 5.11 5.75
CA SER A 52 -11.18 5.75 5.20
C SER A 52 -12.47 5.13 5.74
N LEU A 53 -12.49 3.82 5.97
CA LEU A 53 -13.66 3.05 6.41
C LEU A 53 -13.69 2.80 7.92
N ARG A 54 -12.71 3.33 8.68
CA ARG A 54 -12.57 3.11 10.12
C ARG A 54 -13.86 3.37 10.89
N SER A 55 -14.52 4.49 10.63
CA SER A 55 -15.75 4.91 11.30
C SER A 55 -17.04 4.38 10.66
N THR A 56 -16.94 3.51 9.66
CA THR A 56 -18.11 2.98 8.94
C THR A 56 -18.53 1.60 9.45
N ASN A 57 -19.82 1.32 9.44
CA ASN A 57 -20.39 0.03 9.83
C ASN A 57 -20.61 -0.90 8.63
N ILE A 58 -19.77 -0.78 7.59
CA ILE A 58 -19.94 -1.52 6.33
C ILE A 58 -19.88 -3.05 6.48
N ALA A 59 -19.27 -3.53 7.56
CA ALA A 59 -19.19 -4.95 7.92
C ALA A 59 -20.19 -5.36 9.04
N GLY A 60 -21.18 -4.52 9.32
CA GLY A 60 -22.16 -4.72 10.39
C GLY A 60 -21.70 -4.24 11.76
N GLU A 61 -22.53 -4.50 12.76
CA GLU A 61 -22.32 -4.12 14.16
C GLU A 61 -22.24 -5.38 15.03
N GLY A 62 -21.20 -5.50 15.87
CA GLY A 62 -21.07 -6.61 16.81
C GLY A 62 -19.64 -7.12 16.99
N ALA A 63 -19.47 -8.06 17.93
CA ALA A 63 -18.18 -8.71 18.16
C ALA A 63 -17.79 -9.56 16.93
N GLY A 64 -16.83 -9.08 16.14
CA GLY A 64 -16.35 -9.72 14.92
C GLY A 64 -16.54 -8.89 13.65
N SER A 65 -17.29 -7.79 13.70
CA SER A 65 -17.44 -6.90 12.53
C SER A 65 -16.11 -6.33 12.05
N ASP A 66 -15.19 -6.02 12.97
CA ASP A 66 -13.84 -5.55 12.63
C ASP A 66 -13.04 -6.59 11.84
N ILE A 67 -13.16 -7.87 12.20
CA ILE A 67 -12.47 -8.97 11.48
C ILE A 67 -13.00 -9.06 10.04
N ILE A 68 -14.33 -9.04 9.88
CA ILE A 68 -14.97 -9.08 8.56
C ILE A 68 -14.60 -7.84 7.74
N LYS A 69 -14.57 -6.66 8.37
CA LYS A 69 -14.15 -5.41 7.73
C LYS A 69 -12.72 -5.51 7.20
N SER A 70 -11.77 -5.97 8.03
CA SER A 70 -10.38 -6.13 7.60
C SER A 70 -10.24 -7.14 6.46
N MET A 71 -10.95 -8.27 6.51
CA MET A 71 -10.95 -9.25 5.42
C MET A 71 -11.54 -8.69 4.13
N TYR A 72 -12.63 -7.94 4.23
CA TYR A 72 -13.27 -7.30 3.07
C TYR A 72 -12.36 -6.27 2.42
N ILE A 73 -11.76 -5.39 3.22
CA ILE A 73 -10.79 -4.39 2.75
C ILE A 73 -9.59 -5.05 2.07
N GLN A 74 -9.05 -6.12 2.66
CA GLN A 74 -7.94 -6.88 2.06
C GLN A 74 -8.34 -7.49 0.71
N SER A 75 -9.52 -8.12 0.64
CA SER A 75 -10.01 -8.71 -0.62
C SER A 75 -10.17 -7.68 -1.73
N ILE A 76 -10.66 -6.48 -1.40
CA ILE A 76 -10.78 -5.39 -2.40
C ILE A 76 -9.38 -4.95 -2.83
N ALA A 77 -8.47 -4.72 -1.89
CA ALA A 77 -7.12 -4.27 -2.17
C ALA A 77 -6.39 -5.23 -3.11
N ASP A 78 -6.44 -6.53 -2.82
CA ASP A 78 -5.78 -7.57 -3.63
C ASP A 78 -6.41 -7.65 -5.03
N SER A 79 -7.75 -7.59 -5.13
CA SER A 79 -8.44 -7.63 -6.43
C SER A 79 -8.21 -6.37 -7.28
N SER A 80 -7.87 -5.24 -6.64
CA SER A 80 -7.62 -3.95 -7.30
C SER A 80 -6.14 -3.71 -7.58
N SER A 81 -5.26 -4.58 -7.11
CA SER A 81 -3.82 -4.53 -7.35
C SER A 81 -3.52 -4.51 -8.85
N GLY A 82 -2.69 -3.57 -9.30
CA GLY A 82 -2.36 -3.40 -10.72
C GLY A 82 -3.35 -2.55 -11.52
N SER A 83 -4.44 -2.06 -10.92
CA SER A 83 -5.51 -1.36 -11.67
C SER A 83 -5.54 0.17 -11.50
N LEU A 84 -4.90 0.71 -10.47
CA LEU A 84 -4.98 2.15 -10.15
C LEU A 84 -3.74 2.94 -10.59
N GLY A 85 -2.74 2.26 -11.17
CA GLY A 85 -1.56 2.85 -11.78
C GLY A 85 -0.46 3.25 -10.79
N ILE A 86 -0.61 2.98 -9.48
CA ILE A 86 0.46 3.21 -8.50
C ILE A 86 1.58 2.20 -8.70
N SER A 87 1.21 0.94 -8.97
CA SER A 87 2.16 -0.13 -9.32
C SER A 87 2.95 0.20 -10.58
N ASP A 88 2.31 0.75 -11.61
CA ASP A 88 2.98 1.19 -12.84
C ASP A 88 3.95 2.33 -12.56
N MET A 89 3.55 3.34 -11.78
CA MET A 89 4.42 4.46 -11.40
C MET A 89 5.65 3.97 -10.64
N LEU A 90 5.46 3.06 -9.68
CA LEU A 90 6.55 2.50 -8.89
C LEU A 90 7.48 1.63 -9.74
N PHE A 91 6.90 0.76 -10.58
CA PHE A 91 7.65 -0.07 -11.52
C PHE A 91 8.52 0.77 -12.46
N ASP A 92 7.94 1.82 -13.05
CA ASP A 92 8.65 2.75 -13.93
C ASP A 92 9.78 3.48 -13.20
N PHE A 93 9.54 3.93 -11.97
CA PHE A 93 10.54 4.60 -11.15
C PHE A 93 11.70 3.65 -10.84
N LEU A 94 11.41 2.45 -10.34
CA LEU A 94 12.43 1.50 -9.94
C LEU A 94 13.19 0.96 -11.15
N SER A 95 12.52 0.64 -12.25
CA SER A 95 13.17 0.13 -13.47
C SER A 95 14.09 1.15 -14.14
N LYS A 96 13.75 2.45 -14.09
CA LYS A 96 14.59 3.53 -14.62
C LYS A 96 15.78 3.85 -13.70
N ASN A 97 15.61 3.71 -12.39
CA ASN A 97 16.65 3.95 -11.39
C ASN A 97 17.49 2.70 -11.06
N ASN A 98 17.18 1.54 -11.64
CA ASN A 98 18.01 0.32 -11.55
C ASN A 98 19.16 0.27 -12.58
N LYS A 99 19.43 1.39 -13.25
CA LYS A 99 20.61 1.60 -14.13
C LYS A 99 21.64 2.45 -13.41
#